data_AF-H2XQ10-F1
#
_entry.id   AF-H2XQ10-F1
#
_cell.length_a   1.000
_cell.length_b   1.000
_cell.length_c   1.000
_cell.angle_alpha   90.00
_cell.angle_beta   90.00
_cell.angle_gamma   90.00
#
_symmetry.space_group_name_H-M   'P 1'
#
loop_
_entity.id
_entity.type
_entity.pdbx_description
1 polymer ?
#
loop_
_entity_poly.entity_id
_entity_poly.type
_entity_poly.pdbx_seq_one_letter_code
_entity_poly.pdbx_strand_id
1 'polypeptide(L)'
;IFFLACLVLCLLNEVYTQNLTGTCPVRNQIDAAAVGRRCRKACHLGVARCKNGRVCLCDHECGFSCINLENFCPPPPNLLNSTRIIITRVHGNNIIQAEAPYRYNDRARYICDAGFTLVQDGNHMCHGRRGWTGTSICARDCGQYDPVLVRRRGMVCGTECHVDSQCSNGLQCLCDGACGLRCANSTINCGEAPQVTNATLQYTGEGLRRVANYICDSGFYRS
;
A
#
# COMPACT_ATOMS: atom_id res chain seq x y z
N ILE A 1 45.83 -32.67 -35.57
CA ILE A 1 45.66 -31.37 -36.28
C ILE A 1 44.58 -31.63 -37.34
N PHE A 2 43.27 -31.56 -37.09
CA PHE A 2 42.46 -30.34 -36.99
C PHE A 2 40.97 -30.67 -36.66
N PHE A 3 40.64 -31.50 -35.65
CA PHE A 3 39.21 -31.85 -35.41
C PHE A 3 38.73 -31.88 -33.94
N LEU A 4 39.52 -31.38 -33.00
CA LEU A 4 39.13 -31.29 -31.58
C LEU A 4 39.03 -29.85 -31.05
N ALA A 5 39.11 -28.84 -31.94
CA ALA A 5 39.03 -27.42 -31.56
C ALA A 5 37.65 -26.77 -31.82
N CYS A 6 36.68 -27.51 -32.37
CA CYS A 6 35.38 -26.93 -32.76
C CYS A 6 34.25 -27.18 -31.74
N LEU A 7 34.38 -28.18 -30.86
CA LEU A 7 33.34 -28.52 -29.87
C LEU A 7 33.43 -27.73 -28.56
N VAL A 8 34.55 -27.05 -28.28
CA VAL A 8 34.72 -26.27 -27.03
C VAL A 8 34.31 -24.80 -27.19
N LEU A 9 34.07 -24.32 -28.41
CA LEU A 9 33.62 -22.94 -28.67
C LEU A 9 32.08 -22.79 -28.73
N CYS A 10 31.31 -23.87 -28.66
CA CYS A 10 29.84 -23.80 -28.62
C CYS A 10 29.24 -23.73 -27.21
N LEU A 11 30.01 -23.86 -26.14
CA LEU A 11 29.48 -23.89 -24.76
C LEU A 11 29.73 -22.62 -23.93
N LEU A 12 30.22 -21.54 -24.53
CA LEU A 12 30.47 -20.27 -23.81
C LEU A 12 29.76 -19.05 -24.40
N ASN A 13 28.65 -19.24 -25.11
CA ASN A 13 27.76 -18.14 -25.52
C ASN A 13 26.32 -18.26 -24.99
N GLU A 14 26.08 -19.08 -23.96
CA GLU A 14 24.79 -19.11 -23.25
C GLU A 14 24.78 -18.35 -21.91
N VAL A 15 25.73 -17.43 -21.71
CA VAL A 15 25.76 -16.57 -20.52
C VAL A 15 25.69 -15.10 -20.93
N TYR A 16 24.65 -14.74 -21.69
CA TYR A 16 24.17 -13.35 -21.76
C TYR A 16 22.66 -13.27 -22.04
N THR A 17 21.88 -14.03 -21.27
CA THR A 17 20.42 -13.82 -21.16
C THR A 17 19.99 -13.85 -19.71
N GLN A 18 20.66 -13.06 -18.87
CA GLN A 18 20.24 -12.81 -17.49
C GLN A 18 19.85 -11.33 -17.41
N ASN A 19 18.58 -11.04 -17.73
CA ASN A 19 17.73 -9.97 -17.15
C ASN A 19 16.54 -9.56 -18.06
N LEU A 20 15.78 -10.53 -18.59
CA LEU A 20 14.45 -10.25 -19.16
C LEU A 20 13.44 -11.39 -18.99
N THR A 21 13.61 -12.22 -17.96
CA THR A 21 12.64 -13.23 -17.52
C THR A 21 11.72 -12.68 -16.41
N GLY A 22 11.28 -11.43 -16.54
CA GLY A 22 10.16 -10.93 -15.75
C GLY A 22 8.87 -11.34 -16.43
N THR A 23 8.10 -12.26 -15.85
CA THR A 23 6.74 -12.54 -16.30
C THR A 23 5.89 -11.28 -16.10
N CYS A 24 5.66 -10.54 -17.18
CA CYS A 24 4.73 -9.41 -17.14
C CYS A 24 3.29 -9.96 -17.09
N PRO A 25 2.38 -9.35 -16.32
CA PRO A 25 0.98 -9.76 -16.30
C PRO A 25 0.37 -9.82 -17.69
N VAL A 26 -0.59 -10.73 -17.89
CA VAL A 26 -1.40 -10.74 -19.11
C VAL A 26 -2.19 -9.44 -19.15
N ARG A 27 -2.22 -8.82 -20.34
CA ARG A 27 -2.90 -7.54 -20.54
C ARG A 27 -4.39 -7.65 -20.19
N ASN A 28 -4.81 -6.89 -19.19
CA ASN A 28 -6.20 -6.70 -18.78
C ASN A 28 -6.61 -5.23 -18.93
N GLN A 29 -7.39 -4.94 -19.97
CA GLN A 29 -7.85 -3.57 -20.24
C GLN A 29 -8.98 -3.13 -19.31
N ILE A 30 -9.74 -4.08 -18.75
CA ILE A 30 -10.85 -3.79 -17.85
C ILE A 30 -10.29 -3.27 -16.53
N ASP A 31 -9.33 -3.99 -15.94
CA ASP A 31 -8.69 -3.58 -14.68
C ASP A 31 -7.96 -2.25 -14.85
N ALA A 32 -7.23 -2.09 -15.97
CA ALA A 32 -6.59 -0.83 -16.29
C ALA A 32 -7.61 0.33 -16.35
N ALA A 33 -8.74 0.13 -17.02
CA ALA A 33 -9.79 1.15 -17.11
C ALA A 33 -10.45 1.44 -15.76
N ALA A 34 -10.64 0.43 -14.91
CA ALA A 34 -11.21 0.59 -13.57
C ALA A 34 -10.37 1.52 -12.68
N VAL A 35 -9.05 1.54 -12.89
CA VAL A 35 -8.13 2.48 -12.22
C VAL A 35 -7.83 3.74 -13.06
N GLY A 36 -8.70 4.07 -14.02
CA GLY A 36 -8.61 5.27 -14.86
C GLY A 36 -7.46 5.26 -15.88
N ARG A 37 -6.86 4.10 -16.16
CA ARG A 37 -5.72 3.96 -17.07
C ARG A 37 -6.19 3.53 -18.46
N ARG A 38 -5.46 4.02 -19.47
CA ARG A 38 -5.62 3.56 -20.86
C ARG A 38 -4.32 2.89 -21.28
N CYS A 39 -4.38 1.66 -21.73
CA CYS A 39 -3.16 0.95 -22.10
C CYS A 39 -2.49 1.53 -23.36
N ARG A 40 -1.16 1.45 -23.44
CA ARG A 40 -0.38 1.82 -24.64
C ARG A 40 -0.41 0.67 -25.66
N LYS A 41 0.16 0.88 -26.86
CA LYS A 41 0.25 -0.16 -27.89
C LYS A 41 1.01 -1.36 -27.32
N ALA A 42 0.39 -2.55 -27.39
CA ALA A 42 1.02 -3.78 -26.94
C ALA A 42 2.28 -4.11 -27.76
N CYS A 43 3.22 -4.81 -27.13
CA CYS A 43 4.43 -5.30 -27.77
C CYS A 43 4.81 -6.67 -27.20
N HIS A 44 5.73 -7.34 -27.87
CA HIS A 44 6.28 -8.63 -27.45
C HIS A 44 7.80 -8.56 -27.49
N LEU A 45 8.44 -9.09 -26.45
CA LEU A 45 9.89 -9.21 -26.38
C LEU A 45 10.38 -10.03 -27.59
N GLY A 46 11.45 -9.57 -28.24
CA GLY A 46 12.07 -10.26 -29.38
C GLY A 46 11.35 -10.16 -30.74
N VAL A 47 10.09 -9.71 -30.80
CA VAL A 47 9.28 -9.74 -32.05
C VAL A 47 8.79 -8.36 -32.50
N ALA A 48 8.30 -7.52 -31.59
CA ALA A 48 7.69 -6.23 -31.96
C ALA A 48 8.65 -5.06 -31.72
N ARG A 49 9.08 -4.39 -32.81
CA ARG A 49 9.81 -3.11 -32.72
C ARG A 49 8.83 -1.96 -32.49
N CYS A 50 8.85 -1.45 -31.27
CA CYS A 50 8.19 -0.20 -30.95
C CYS A 50 8.72 0.93 -31.84
N LYS A 51 7.83 1.74 -32.42
CA LYS A 51 8.20 2.84 -33.34
C LYS A 51 8.58 4.11 -32.56
N ASN A 52 9.38 4.97 -33.19
CA ASN A 52 9.80 6.30 -32.71
C ASN A 52 10.57 6.25 -31.37
N GLY A 53 11.60 5.39 -31.28
CA GLY A 53 12.48 5.34 -30.11
C GLY A 53 11.84 4.80 -28.82
N ARG A 54 10.64 4.21 -28.91
CA ARG A 54 9.96 3.60 -27.76
C ARG A 54 10.54 2.22 -27.45
N VAL A 55 10.47 1.82 -26.19
CA VAL A 55 10.98 0.54 -25.68
C VAL A 55 9.82 -0.33 -25.22
N CYS A 56 9.90 -1.64 -25.46
CA CYS A 56 8.90 -2.60 -25.00
C CYS A 56 9.13 -2.94 -23.53
N LEU A 57 8.27 -2.44 -22.63
CA LEU A 57 8.41 -2.58 -21.17
C LEU A 57 7.08 -3.01 -20.54
N CYS A 58 7.15 -3.62 -19.35
CA CYS A 58 5.98 -4.10 -18.64
C CYS A 58 5.18 -2.95 -18.00
N ASP A 59 3.98 -2.67 -18.52
CA ASP A 59 3.11 -1.54 -18.19
C ASP A 59 1.97 -1.98 -17.24
N HIS A 60 2.32 -2.75 -16.20
CA HIS A 60 1.40 -3.23 -15.15
C HIS A 60 0.22 -4.06 -15.71
N GLU A 61 -1.04 -3.72 -15.42
CA GLU A 61 -2.22 -4.44 -15.94
C GLU A 61 -2.30 -4.39 -17.47
N CYS A 62 -1.59 -3.44 -18.11
CA CYS A 62 -1.53 -3.34 -19.56
C CYS A 62 -0.59 -4.36 -20.23
N GLY A 63 0.11 -5.19 -19.45
CA GLY A 63 1.12 -6.09 -19.94
C GLY A 63 2.26 -5.36 -20.65
N PHE A 64 2.97 -6.04 -21.55
CA PHE A 64 4.02 -5.40 -22.33
C PHE A 64 3.45 -4.33 -23.28
N SER A 65 3.97 -3.11 -23.15
CA SER A 65 3.56 -1.97 -23.96
C SER A 65 4.75 -1.14 -24.46
N CYS A 66 4.56 -0.44 -25.57
CA CYS A 66 5.55 0.48 -26.13
C CYS A 66 5.60 1.79 -25.35
N ILE A 67 6.62 1.96 -24.52
CA ILE A 67 6.81 3.10 -23.62
C ILE A 67 7.85 4.06 -24.19
N ASN A 68 7.59 5.37 -24.05
CA ASN A 68 8.61 6.40 -24.32
C ASN A 68 9.36 6.69 -23.01
N LEU A 69 10.66 6.43 -22.97
CA LEU A 69 11.49 6.65 -21.78
C LEU A 69 11.76 8.15 -21.50
N GLU A 70 11.50 9.02 -22.48
CA GLU A 70 11.53 10.47 -22.30
C GLU A 70 10.26 11.03 -21.64
N ASN A 71 9.30 10.17 -21.28
CA ASN A 71 8.17 10.58 -20.47
C ASN A 71 8.56 10.56 -18.99
N PHE A 72 8.44 11.72 -18.35
CA PHE A 72 8.60 11.86 -16.91
C PHE A 72 7.26 11.94 -16.21
N CYS A 73 7.20 11.46 -14.97
CA CYS A 73 6.07 11.67 -14.10
C CYS A 73 6.18 13.02 -13.38
N PRO A 74 5.05 13.68 -13.07
CA PRO A 74 5.04 14.79 -12.12
C PRO A 74 5.50 14.31 -10.74
N PRO A 75 5.71 15.21 -9.77
CA PRO A 75 5.85 14.82 -8.37
C PRO A 75 4.72 13.86 -7.94
N PRO A 76 5.02 12.81 -7.13
CA PRO A 76 3.99 11.93 -6.61
C PRO A 76 2.89 12.72 -5.90
N PRO A 77 1.63 12.24 -5.94
CA PRO A 77 0.55 12.89 -5.22
C PRO A 77 0.83 12.89 -3.71
N ASN A 78 0.40 13.94 -3.01
CA ASN A 78 0.46 13.93 -1.55
C ASN A 78 -0.52 12.87 -1.00
N LEU A 79 -0.11 12.19 0.05
CA LEU A 79 -0.95 11.23 0.77
C LEU A 79 -1.40 11.84 2.09
N LEU A 80 -2.69 11.71 2.42
CA LEU A 80 -3.22 12.12 3.72
C LEU A 80 -2.58 11.28 4.83
N ASN A 81 -2.30 11.92 5.97
CA ASN A 81 -1.64 11.31 7.13
C ASN A 81 -0.23 10.75 6.81
N SER A 82 0.54 11.46 5.98
CA SER A 82 1.90 11.09 5.57
C SER A 82 2.89 12.25 5.72
N THR A 83 4.08 11.94 6.25
CA THR A 83 5.15 12.92 6.51
C THR A 83 6.09 13.10 5.33
N ARG A 84 6.45 12.00 4.65
CA ARG A 84 7.45 12.03 3.57
C ARG A 84 7.22 10.93 2.55
N ILE A 85 7.79 11.16 1.37
CA ILE A 85 7.79 10.22 0.25
C ILE A 85 9.24 9.84 -0.04
N ILE A 86 9.54 8.54 0.00
CA ILE A 86 10.82 7.99 -0.43
C ILE A 86 10.67 7.52 -1.86
N ILE A 87 11.41 8.14 -2.78
CA ILE A 87 11.39 7.77 -4.20
C ILE A 87 12.69 7.07 -4.54
N THR A 88 12.59 5.92 -5.20
CA THR A 88 13.73 5.06 -5.51
C THR A 88 13.79 4.71 -6.99
N ARG A 89 15.01 4.50 -7.48
CA ARG A 89 15.33 4.06 -8.84
C ARG A 89 16.28 2.88 -8.79
N VAL A 90 16.05 1.91 -9.66
CA VAL A 90 17.00 0.81 -9.87
C VAL A 90 18.09 1.27 -10.82
N HIS A 91 19.35 1.15 -10.42
CA HIS A 91 20.52 1.45 -11.23
C HIS A 91 21.49 0.26 -11.18
N GLY A 92 21.47 -0.57 -12.23
CA GLY A 92 22.13 -1.87 -12.21
C GLY A 92 21.48 -2.78 -11.17
N ASN A 93 22.28 -3.33 -10.25
CA ASN A 93 21.79 -4.16 -9.14
C ASN A 93 21.48 -3.36 -7.87
N ASN A 94 21.66 -2.03 -7.89
CA ASN A 94 21.48 -1.17 -6.72
C ASN A 94 20.16 -0.41 -6.79
N ILE A 95 19.61 -0.10 -5.61
CA ILE A 95 18.48 0.81 -5.45
C ILE A 95 19.02 2.13 -4.90
N ILE A 96 18.80 3.22 -5.63
CA ILE A 96 19.24 4.57 -5.25
C ILE A 96 18.05 5.47 -4.98
N GLN A 97 18.25 6.53 -4.22
CA GLN A 97 17.24 7.60 -4.09
C GLN A 97 17.10 8.32 -5.42
N ALA A 98 15.86 8.52 -5.87
CA ALA A 98 15.53 9.17 -7.12
C ALA A 98 15.12 10.62 -6.88
N GLU A 99 15.67 11.51 -7.68
CA GLU A 99 15.29 12.92 -7.73
C GLU A 99 14.60 13.24 -9.06
N ALA A 100 13.88 14.36 -9.08
CA ALA A 100 13.23 14.83 -10.30
C ALA A 100 14.27 15.13 -11.40
N PRO A 101 13.95 14.88 -12.68
CA PRO A 101 12.68 14.38 -13.18
C PRO A 101 12.50 12.86 -12.99
N TYR A 102 11.29 12.46 -12.59
CA TYR A 102 10.97 11.06 -12.27
C TYR A 102 10.71 10.24 -13.54
N ARG A 103 11.41 9.12 -13.66
CA ARG A 103 11.47 8.29 -14.87
C ARG A 103 10.61 7.05 -14.72
N TYR A 104 10.34 6.42 -15.86
CA TYR A 104 9.67 5.13 -15.90
C TYR A 104 10.29 4.14 -14.90
N ASN A 105 9.43 3.46 -14.14
CA ASN A 105 9.80 2.47 -13.13
C ASN A 105 10.46 3.04 -11.84
N ASP A 106 10.57 4.37 -11.68
CA ASP A 106 10.80 4.95 -10.36
C ASP A 106 9.65 4.55 -9.43
N ARG A 107 9.96 4.28 -8.16
CA ARG A 107 8.96 3.83 -7.16
C ARG A 107 8.89 4.82 -6.00
N ALA A 108 7.70 5.29 -5.69
CA ALA A 108 7.40 6.12 -4.54
C ALA A 108 6.80 5.26 -3.41
N ARG A 109 7.35 5.41 -2.20
CA ARG A 109 6.82 4.81 -0.98
C ARG A 109 6.54 5.91 0.04
N TYR A 110 5.35 5.86 0.63
CA TYR A 110 4.92 6.85 1.61
C TYR A 110 5.30 6.42 3.02
N ILE A 111 5.72 7.38 3.82
CA ILE A 111 5.94 7.22 5.25
C ILE A 111 4.80 7.94 5.97
N CYS A 112 4.04 7.19 6.76
CA CYS A 112 2.88 7.72 7.46
C CYS A 112 3.29 8.64 8.63
N ASP A 113 2.35 9.48 9.04
CA ASP A 113 2.48 10.31 10.24
C ASP A 113 2.56 9.44 11.51
N ALA A 114 3.09 10.03 12.59
CA ALA A 114 3.11 9.36 13.89
C ALA A 114 1.68 8.96 14.31
N GLY A 115 1.50 7.70 14.71
CA GLY A 115 0.19 7.13 15.03
C GLY A 115 -0.62 6.65 13.82
N PHE A 116 0.00 6.58 12.62
CA PHE A 116 -0.57 5.97 11.42
C PHE A 116 0.39 4.93 10.84
N THR A 117 -0.18 3.91 10.17
CA THR A 117 0.55 2.83 9.51
C THR A 117 0.11 2.67 8.05
N LEU A 118 1.04 2.26 7.19
CA LEU A 118 0.77 2.06 5.77
C LEU A 118 0.05 0.72 5.60
N VAL A 119 -1.28 0.75 5.68
CA VAL A 119 -2.13 -0.45 5.58
C VAL A 119 -2.36 -0.89 4.14
N GLN A 120 -2.14 0.01 3.18
CA GLN A 120 -2.17 -0.30 1.76
C GLN A 120 -0.99 0.38 1.08
N ASP A 121 -0.14 -0.41 0.42
CA ASP A 121 0.95 0.07 -0.43
C ASP A 121 0.69 -0.34 -1.88
N GLY A 122 0.01 0.52 -2.62
CA GLY A 122 -0.33 0.28 -4.03
C GLY A 122 0.87 0.29 -4.98
N ASN A 123 2.11 0.35 -4.46
CA ASN A 123 3.33 0.27 -5.24
C ASN A 123 3.41 1.37 -6.30
N HIS A 124 3.47 2.63 -5.84
CA HIS A 124 3.41 3.80 -6.71
C HIS A 124 4.59 3.85 -7.66
N MET A 125 4.39 3.35 -8.87
CA MET A 125 5.40 3.30 -9.90
C MET A 125 5.10 4.36 -10.97
N CYS A 126 6.13 5.14 -11.34
CA CYS A 126 6.05 6.10 -12.42
C CYS A 126 5.91 5.35 -13.76
N HIS A 127 4.72 5.41 -14.34
CA HIS A 127 4.40 4.64 -15.55
C HIS A 127 4.51 5.45 -16.84
N GLY A 128 4.36 4.75 -17.98
CA GLY A 128 4.65 5.28 -19.31
C GLY A 128 3.71 6.36 -19.86
N ARG A 129 2.67 6.77 -19.11
CA ARG A 129 1.82 7.92 -19.46
C ARG A 129 1.95 9.11 -18.50
N ARG A 130 3.13 9.30 -17.89
CA ARG A 130 3.44 10.51 -17.09
C ARG A 130 2.57 10.62 -15.83
N GLY A 131 2.45 9.53 -15.08
CA GLY A 131 1.71 9.50 -13.82
C GLY A 131 2.17 8.37 -12.90
N TRP A 132 1.70 8.38 -11.67
CA TRP A 132 1.98 7.33 -10.69
C TRP A 132 0.86 6.29 -10.68
N THR A 133 1.24 5.03 -10.53
CA THR A 133 0.30 3.91 -10.37
C THR A 133 -0.02 3.69 -8.91
N GLY A 134 -0.95 2.78 -8.60
CA GLY A 134 -1.28 2.41 -7.23
C GLY A 134 -2.10 3.43 -6.45
N THR A 135 -2.63 2.97 -5.31
CA THR A 135 -3.20 3.80 -4.25
C THR A 135 -2.60 3.35 -2.93
N SER A 136 -2.23 4.31 -2.07
CA SER A 136 -1.71 4.03 -0.74
C SER A 136 -2.62 4.63 0.31
N ILE A 137 -2.67 4.00 1.48
CA ILE A 137 -3.48 4.47 2.60
C ILE A 137 -2.65 4.39 3.88
N CYS A 138 -2.46 5.55 4.50
CA CYS A 138 -2.00 5.66 5.87
C CYS A 138 -3.23 5.69 6.78
N ALA A 139 -3.50 4.56 7.44
CA ALA A 139 -4.60 4.44 8.38
C ALA A 139 -4.09 4.57 9.80
N ARG A 140 -4.96 5.00 10.72
CA ARG A 140 -4.60 5.18 12.12
C ARG A 140 -4.16 3.84 12.70
N ASP A 141 -3.10 3.85 13.50
CA ASP A 141 -2.67 2.65 14.22
C ASP A 141 -3.76 2.26 15.21
N CYS A 142 -4.33 1.09 14.97
CA CYS A 142 -5.51 0.58 15.63
C CYS A 142 -5.37 -0.94 15.73
N GLY A 143 -5.81 -1.51 16.85
CA GLY A 143 -5.89 -2.96 16.97
C GLY A 143 -6.68 -3.56 15.81
N GLN A 144 -6.25 -4.73 15.30
CA GLN A 144 -7.02 -5.45 14.31
C GLN A 144 -8.34 -5.97 14.90
N TYR A 145 -9.30 -6.26 14.02
CA TYR A 145 -10.56 -6.88 14.40
C TYR A 145 -10.33 -8.21 15.13
N ASP A 146 -10.80 -8.30 16.38
CA ASP A 146 -10.74 -9.51 17.21
C ASP A 146 -12.14 -10.14 17.32
N PRO A 147 -12.45 -11.18 16.51
CA PRO A 147 -13.77 -11.81 16.51
C PRO A 147 -14.09 -12.54 17.82
N VAL A 148 -13.08 -13.01 18.56
CA VAL A 148 -13.29 -13.75 19.82
C VAL A 148 -13.71 -12.77 20.90
N LEU A 149 -13.00 -11.64 21.02
CA LEU A 149 -13.30 -10.63 22.01
C LEU A 149 -14.62 -9.92 21.73
N VAL A 150 -14.92 -9.64 20.46
CA VAL A 150 -16.21 -9.08 20.02
C VAL A 150 -17.37 -9.98 20.43
N ARG A 151 -17.28 -11.29 20.14
CA ARG A 151 -18.33 -12.26 20.54
C ARG A 151 -18.45 -12.38 22.05
N ARG A 152 -17.33 -12.52 22.77
CA ARG A 152 -17.32 -12.66 24.23
C ARG A 152 -17.97 -11.45 24.93
N ARG A 153 -17.77 -10.26 24.39
CA ARG A 153 -18.31 -9.00 24.94
C ARG A 153 -19.68 -8.62 24.38
N GLY A 154 -20.24 -9.39 23.44
CA GLY A 154 -21.51 -9.06 22.78
C GLY A 154 -21.46 -7.73 22.01
N MET A 155 -20.28 -7.35 21.49
CA MET A 155 -20.12 -6.08 20.77
C MET A 155 -20.75 -6.16 19.38
N VAL A 156 -21.35 -5.05 18.93
CA VAL A 156 -21.82 -4.87 17.55
C VAL A 156 -20.91 -3.85 16.88
N CYS A 157 -20.14 -4.31 15.89
CA CYS A 157 -19.20 -3.46 15.17
C CYS A 157 -19.89 -2.70 14.04
N GLY A 158 -19.44 -1.47 13.78
CA GLY A 158 -19.84 -0.69 12.61
C GLY A 158 -19.27 -1.21 11.29
N THR A 159 -19.37 -0.40 10.24
CA THR A 159 -18.75 -0.68 8.93
C THR A 159 -17.24 -0.46 8.98
N GLU A 160 -16.46 -1.35 8.35
CA GLU A 160 -15.02 -1.22 8.23
C GLU A 160 -14.59 0.03 7.44
N CYS A 161 -13.50 0.66 7.87
CA CYS A 161 -12.91 1.81 7.21
C CYS A 161 -11.39 1.90 7.48
N HIS A 162 -10.73 2.74 6.69
CA HIS A 162 -9.32 3.12 6.84
C HIS A 162 -9.13 4.65 6.83
N VAL A 163 -10.04 5.38 6.17
CA VAL A 163 -10.07 6.84 6.10
C VAL A 163 -11.51 7.36 6.22
N ASP A 164 -11.67 8.60 6.67
CA ASP A 164 -12.97 9.20 6.94
C ASP A 164 -13.87 9.29 5.69
N SER A 165 -13.29 9.42 4.49
CA SER A 165 -14.05 9.48 3.24
C SER A 165 -14.78 8.19 2.87
N GLN A 166 -14.45 7.06 3.52
CA GLN A 166 -15.18 5.81 3.37
C GLN A 166 -16.45 5.76 4.23
N CYS A 167 -16.60 6.70 5.16
CA CYS A 167 -17.74 6.78 6.06
C CYS A 167 -18.80 7.74 5.52
N SER A 168 -20.07 7.35 5.68
CA SER A 168 -21.23 8.14 5.26
C SER A 168 -21.94 8.74 6.48
N ASN A 169 -22.88 9.66 6.24
CA ASN A 169 -23.76 10.24 7.28
C ASN A 169 -23.00 10.96 8.41
N GLY A 170 -21.87 11.61 8.10
CA GLY A 170 -21.07 12.35 9.08
C GLY A 170 -20.27 11.49 10.06
N LEU A 171 -20.26 10.16 9.86
CA LEU A 171 -19.40 9.25 10.64
C LEU A 171 -17.93 9.45 10.28
N GLN A 172 -17.04 9.12 11.22
CA GLN A 172 -15.60 9.19 11.06
C GLN A 172 -14.98 7.81 11.23
N CYS A 173 -13.80 7.61 10.64
CA CYS A 173 -13.07 6.36 10.76
C CYS A 173 -12.25 6.33 12.04
N LEU A 174 -12.77 5.66 13.05
CA LEU A 174 -12.25 5.70 14.42
C LEU A 174 -11.99 4.30 14.97
N CYS A 175 -11.11 4.24 15.96
CA CYS A 175 -10.81 3.00 16.67
C CYS A 175 -11.94 2.64 17.62
N ASP A 176 -12.56 1.48 17.39
CA ASP A 176 -13.66 0.94 18.18
C ASP A 176 -13.23 -0.33 18.93
N GLY A 177 -12.13 -0.21 19.68
CA GLY A 177 -11.58 -1.29 20.50
C GLY A 177 -11.34 -2.58 19.72
N ALA A 178 -12.00 -3.67 20.12
CA ALA A 178 -11.87 -4.99 19.48
C ALA A 178 -12.46 -5.05 18.07
N CYS A 179 -13.30 -4.07 17.70
CA CYS A 179 -13.82 -3.97 16.34
C CYS A 179 -12.78 -3.44 15.34
N GLY A 180 -11.68 -2.85 15.83
CA GLY A 180 -10.69 -2.18 15.00
C GLY A 180 -11.20 -0.86 14.43
N LEU A 181 -10.77 -0.48 13.22
CA LEU A 181 -11.23 0.73 12.56
C LEU A 181 -12.63 0.55 11.99
N ARG A 182 -13.58 1.34 12.50
CA ARG A 182 -14.97 1.34 12.07
C ARG A 182 -15.49 2.77 11.88
N CYS A 183 -16.45 2.92 10.99
CA CYS A 183 -17.21 4.16 10.86
C CYS A 183 -18.06 4.32 12.12
N ALA A 184 -17.68 5.29 12.95
CA ALA A 184 -18.32 5.58 14.23
C ALA A 184 -18.61 7.08 14.35
N ASN A 185 -19.59 7.42 15.19
CA ASN A 185 -19.89 8.81 15.48
C ASN A 185 -18.89 9.34 16.52
N SER A 186 -18.14 10.38 16.17
CA SER A 186 -17.15 11.00 17.06
C SER A 186 -17.75 11.70 18.27
N THR A 187 -19.05 12.00 18.24
CA THR A 187 -19.78 12.66 19.34
C THR A 187 -20.46 11.67 20.29
N ILE A 188 -20.17 10.36 20.18
CA ILE A 188 -20.70 9.37 21.13
C ILE A 188 -20.19 9.71 22.53
N ASN A 189 -21.14 9.89 23.45
CA ASN A 189 -20.91 9.95 24.89
C ASN A 189 -21.41 8.63 25.51
N CYS A 190 -20.53 7.94 26.23
CA CYS A 190 -20.80 6.65 26.86
C CYS A 190 -21.36 6.78 28.29
N GLY A 191 -21.45 8.00 28.81
CA GLY A 191 -21.75 8.32 30.19
C GLY A 191 -20.58 8.04 31.13
N GLU A 192 -20.81 8.28 32.42
CA GLU A 192 -19.86 7.93 33.48
C GLU A 192 -19.61 6.42 33.50
N ALA A 193 -18.34 6.04 33.66
CA ALA A 193 -17.97 4.65 33.82
C ALA A 193 -18.55 4.10 35.16
N PRO A 194 -19.09 2.87 35.16
CA PRO A 194 -19.78 2.32 36.33
C PRO A 194 -18.83 2.17 37.52
N GLN A 195 -19.30 2.48 38.73
CA GLN A 195 -18.51 2.26 39.94
C GLN A 195 -18.38 0.77 40.24
N VAL A 196 -17.16 0.32 40.52
CA VAL A 196 -16.85 -1.08 40.88
C VAL A 196 -16.45 -1.11 42.35
N THR A 197 -17.13 -1.94 43.15
CA THR A 197 -16.82 -2.09 44.58
C THR A 197 -15.40 -2.65 44.77
N ASN A 198 -14.67 -2.12 45.76
CA ASN A 198 -13.29 -2.49 46.06
C ASN A 198 -12.30 -2.25 44.90
N ALA A 199 -12.57 -1.24 44.08
CA ALA A 199 -11.66 -0.77 43.06
C ALA A 199 -11.71 0.75 42.93
N THR A 200 -10.57 1.34 42.67
CA THR A 200 -10.44 2.74 42.31
C THR A 200 -10.50 2.89 40.79
N LEU A 201 -11.39 3.76 40.30
CA LEU A 201 -11.50 4.09 38.87
C LEU A 201 -10.51 5.20 38.48
N GLN A 202 -9.63 4.89 37.53
CA GLN A 202 -8.89 5.89 36.75
C GLN A 202 -9.54 6.06 35.38
N TYR A 203 -9.95 7.27 35.04
CA TYR A 203 -10.71 7.52 33.83
C TYR A 203 -10.22 8.72 33.04
N THR A 204 -10.33 8.62 31.71
CA THR A 204 -9.86 9.62 30.74
C THR A 204 -10.97 10.47 30.11
N GLY A 205 -12.24 10.24 30.48
CA GLY A 205 -13.43 11.04 30.09
C GLY A 205 -14.53 10.24 29.38
N GLU A 206 -15.70 10.83 29.11
CA GLU A 206 -16.97 10.10 28.82
C GLU A 206 -17.29 9.81 27.35
N GLY A 207 -16.29 9.58 26.49
CA GLY A 207 -16.52 9.53 25.04
C GLY A 207 -15.89 8.34 24.33
N LEU A 208 -16.10 8.31 23.01
CA LEU A 208 -15.40 7.38 22.13
C LEU A 208 -13.86 7.53 22.29
N ARG A 209 -13.15 6.39 22.25
CA ARG A 209 -11.70 6.25 22.52
C ARG A 209 -11.25 6.54 23.95
N ARG A 210 -12.16 6.85 24.86
CA ARG A 210 -11.82 7.01 26.28
C ARG A 210 -11.80 5.66 26.96
N VAL A 211 -10.91 5.53 27.94
CA VAL A 211 -10.63 4.27 28.64
C VAL A 211 -10.82 4.48 30.12
N ALA A 212 -11.65 3.63 30.71
CA ALA A 212 -11.82 3.43 32.15
C ALA A 212 -10.91 2.28 32.59
N ASN A 213 -10.00 2.56 33.51
CA ASN A 213 -9.10 1.61 34.11
C ASN A 213 -9.45 1.43 35.59
N TYR A 214 -9.84 0.21 35.97
CA TYR A 214 -10.16 -0.11 37.35
C TYR A 214 -8.96 -0.76 38.02
N ILE A 215 -8.51 -0.15 39.11
CA ILE A 215 -7.40 -0.64 39.92
C ILE A 215 -8.02 -1.25 41.17
N CYS A 216 -7.85 -2.57 41.36
CA CYS A 216 -8.37 -3.26 42.55
C CYS A 216 -7.69 -2.70 43.80
N ASP A 217 -8.49 -2.51 44.86
CA ASP A 217 -7.98 -2.09 46.15
C ASP A 217 -7.13 -3.22 46.79
N SER A 218 -6.30 -2.86 47.77
CA SER A 218 -5.42 -3.83 48.44
C SER A 218 -6.20 -5.05 48.97
N GLY A 219 -5.76 -6.24 48.59
CA GLY A 219 -6.41 -7.51 48.96
C GLY A 219 -7.48 -8.01 47.99
N PHE A 220 -7.82 -7.26 46.93
CA PHE A 220 -8.81 -7.65 45.93
C PHE A 220 -8.16 -7.95 44.57
N TYR A 221 -8.81 -8.82 43.78
CA TYR A 221 -8.39 -9.16 42.42
C TYR A 221 -9.60 -9.38 41.51
N ARG A 222 -9.37 -9.25 40.20
CA ARG A 222 -10.39 -9.53 39.19
C ARG A 222 -10.60 -11.04 39.09
N SER A 223 -11.82 -11.51 39.40
CA SER A 223 -12.24 -12.89 39.18
C SER A 223 -12.72 -13.17 37.75
#